data_AF-A0ABD3QVT8-F1
#
_entry.id   AF-A0ABD3QVT8-F1
#
_cell.length_a   1.000
_cell.length_b   1.000
_cell.length_c   1.000
_cell.angle_alpha   90.00
_cell.angle_beta   90.00
_cell.angle_gamma   90.00
#
_symmetry.space_group_name_H-M   'P 1'
#
loop_
_entity.id
_entity.type
_entity.pdbx_description
1 polymer ?
#
loop_
_entity_poly.entity_id
_entity_poly.type
_entity_poly.pdbx_seq_one_letter_code
_entity_poly.pdbx_strand_id
1 'polypeptide(L)'
;MSWKACLSRHLPIVRFFACPKSPASRGVFSWYQKNYEELKMLNPTMPLLLRCSDNAMPAITTELSFTTSHLLKYMLQKNKFQNPDGSPNEERREAAQKMLGYLADENLKKEYEVTRWNSPGFDPQRPFLEEDFPDWQSDPKISTDLKRYIEIHNELENTWALVTSGPNQEWTRGENALLMCQRVDLWCAGEAEVEAALKHLLNLGKECNDLVPDNPEYVTEFYPGASDL
;
A
#
# COMPACT_ATOMS: atom_id res chain seq x y z
N MET A 1 -6.12 24.22 11.93
CA MET A 1 -6.67 23.86 10.60
C MET A 1 -7.60 22.67 10.77
N SER A 2 -8.82 22.71 10.19
CA SER A 2 -9.80 21.62 10.29
C SER A 2 -9.27 20.38 9.55
N TRP A 3 -9.04 19.27 10.27
CA TRP A 3 -8.57 17.99 9.71
C TRP A 3 -9.45 17.48 8.55
N LYS A 4 -10.72 17.91 8.49
CA LYS A 4 -11.68 17.64 7.42
C LYS A 4 -11.17 18.10 6.05
N ALA A 5 -10.45 19.21 5.96
CA ALA A 5 -9.92 19.71 4.68
C ALA A 5 -8.74 18.88 4.14
N CYS A 6 -8.11 18.05 4.97
CA CYS A 6 -7.00 17.21 4.56
C CYS A 6 -7.45 15.84 4.03
N LEU A 7 -8.75 15.54 4.04
CA LEU A 7 -9.26 14.22 3.64
C LEU A 7 -8.93 13.91 2.17
N SER A 8 -9.21 14.83 1.25
CA SER A 8 -8.92 14.67 -0.18
C SER A 8 -7.44 14.49 -0.53
N ARG A 9 -6.53 14.93 0.34
CA ARG A 9 -5.08 14.82 0.11
C ARG A 9 -4.53 13.43 0.39
N HIS A 10 -5.22 12.65 1.22
CA HIS A 10 -4.71 11.36 1.72
C HIS A 10 -5.70 10.22 1.51
N LEU A 11 -6.99 10.51 1.30
CA LEU A 11 -8.01 9.51 1.07
C LEU A 11 -8.55 9.69 -0.35
N PRO A 12 -8.38 8.68 -1.23
CA PRO A 12 -8.91 8.76 -2.59
C PRO A 12 -10.44 8.72 -2.59
N ILE A 13 -11.06 8.03 -1.62
CA ILE A 13 -12.51 7.86 -1.51
C ILE A 13 -12.92 7.58 -0.07
N VAL A 14 -14.09 8.07 0.34
CA VAL A 14 -14.71 7.70 1.62
C VAL A 14 -16.11 7.18 1.38
N ARG A 15 -16.39 5.97 1.88
CA ARG A 15 -17.69 5.30 1.74
C ARG A 15 -18.28 5.00 3.10
N PHE A 16 -19.50 5.46 3.33
CA PHE A 16 -20.30 5.16 4.50
C PHE A 16 -21.30 4.08 4.15
N PHE A 17 -21.40 3.06 4.98
CA PHE A 17 -22.43 2.03 4.91
C PHE A 17 -23.38 2.23 6.08
N ALA A 18 -24.68 2.25 5.81
CA ALA A 18 -25.69 2.47 6.84
C ALA A 18 -27.05 1.90 6.41
N CYS A 19 -27.85 1.43 7.37
CA CYS A 19 -29.22 0.98 7.13
C CYS A 19 -30.22 2.05 7.61
N PRO A 20 -31.04 2.67 6.72
CA PRO A 20 -31.96 3.75 7.10
C PRO A 20 -32.98 3.36 8.17
N LYS A 21 -33.40 2.09 8.17
CA LYS A 21 -34.43 1.57 9.08
C LYS A 21 -33.85 1.11 10.42
N SER A 22 -32.54 0.93 10.52
CA SER A 22 -31.90 0.36 11.71
C SER A 22 -31.47 1.45 12.69
N PRO A 23 -31.82 1.35 13.98
CA PRO A 23 -31.37 2.30 15.00
C PRO A 23 -29.85 2.29 15.15
N ALA A 24 -29.18 1.17 14.87
CA ALA A 24 -27.73 1.03 14.96
C ALA A 24 -26.96 1.95 13.98
N SER A 25 -27.59 2.36 12.87
CA SER A 25 -26.98 3.21 11.85
C SER A 25 -27.30 4.70 12.03
N ARG A 26 -28.06 5.08 13.07
CA ARG A 26 -28.56 6.44 13.24
C ARG A 26 -27.43 7.46 13.36
N GLY A 27 -26.36 7.16 14.09
CA GLY A 27 -25.21 8.05 14.25
C GLY A 27 -24.47 8.34 12.93
N VAL A 28 -24.32 7.33 12.07
CA VAL A 28 -23.72 7.49 10.74
C VAL A 28 -24.57 8.42 9.87
N PHE A 29 -25.90 8.21 9.84
CA PHE A 29 -26.81 9.05 9.06
C PHE A 29 -26.84 10.49 9.54
N SER A 30 -26.98 10.70 10.85
CA SER A 30 -27.10 12.04 11.42
C SER A 30 -25.80 12.82 11.27
N TRP A 31 -24.64 12.17 11.44
CA TRP A 31 -23.35 12.79 11.16
C TRP A 31 -23.19 13.13 9.67
N TYR A 32 -23.52 12.20 8.77
CA TYR A 32 -23.38 12.41 7.34
C TYR A 32 -24.24 13.58 6.86
N GLN A 33 -25.52 13.63 7.23
CA GLN A 33 -26.42 14.72 6.85
C GLN A 33 -25.95 16.09 7.35
N LYS A 34 -25.44 16.17 8.59
CA LYS A 34 -24.94 17.42 9.17
C LYS A 34 -23.65 17.93 8.54
N ASN A 35 -22.75 17.02 8.14
CA ASN A 35 -21.39 17.38 7.72
C ASN A 35 -21.16 17.29 6.21
N TYR A 36 -22.10 16.75 5.43
CA TYR A 36 -21.92 16.50 3.99
C TYR A 36 -21.53 17.75 3.20
N GLU A 37 -22.29 18.84 3.36
CA GLU A 37 -22.07 20.09 2.61
C GLU A 37 -20.69 20.69 2.91
N GLU A 38 -20.32 20.77 4.19
CA GLU A 38 -19.01 21.25 4.63
C GLU A 38 -17.88 20.37 4.06
N LEU A 39 -18.00 19.04 4.18
CA LEU A 39 -16.99 18.11 3.68
C LEU A 39 -16.80 18.20 2.19
N LYS A 40 -17.89 18.33 1.42
CA LYS A 40 -17.83 18.41 -0.03
C LYS A 40 -17.30 19.76 -0.51
N MET A 41 -17.61 20.84 0.21
CA MET A 41 -17.03 22.16 -0.03
C MET A 41 -15.51 22.17 0.22
N LEU A 42 -15.06 21.54 1.31
CA LEU A 42 -13.63 21.45 1.65
C LEU A 42 -12.86 20.44 0.77
N ASN A 43 -13.54 19.45 0.20
CA ASN A 43 -12.94 18.34 -0.56
C ASN A 43 -13.70 18.09 -1.87
N PRO A 44 -13.67 19.03 -2.84
CA PRO A 44 -14.50 18.95 -4.04
C PRO A 44 -14.18 17.73 -4.91
N THR A 45 -12.91 17.32 -4.98
CA THR A 45 -12.42 16.20 -5.81
C THR A 45 -12.67 14.83 -5.20
N MET A 46 -12.77 14.74 -3.86
CA MET A 46 -12.94 13.46 -3.18
C MET A 46 -14.38 12.93 -3.34
N PRO A 47 -14.57 11.69 -3.81
CA PRO A 47 -15.87 11.03 -3.79
C PRO A 47 -16.28 10.70 -2.34
N LEU A 48 -17.47 11.16 -1.97
CA LEU A 48 -18.06 10.94 -0.65
C LEU A 48 -19.38 10.18 -0.83
N LEU A 49 -19.37 8.88 -0.58
CA LEU A 49 -20.50 8.00 -0.90
C LEU A 49 -21.22 7.52 0.35
N LEU A 50 -22.55 7.60 0.36
CA LEU A 50 -23.40 6.92 1.33
C LEU A 50 -24.11 5.74 0.64
N ARG A 51 -23.85 4.53 1.11
CA ARG A 51 -24.44 3.29 0.61
C ARG A 51 -25.47 2.80 1.62
N CYS A 52 -26.72 2.82 1.19
CA CYS A 52 -27.86 2.37 1.98
C CYS A 52 -28.28 0.98 1.53
N SER A 53 -28.36 0.02 2.46
CA SER A 53 -28.95 -1.30 2.22
C SER A 53 -29.73 -1.74 3.46
N ASP A 54 -30.77 -2.54 3.26
CA ASP A 54 -31.47 -3.19 4.36
C ASP A 54 -30.48 -4.12 5.09
N ASN A 55 -30.54 -4.11 6.43
CA ASN A 55 -29.63 -4.84 7.33
C ASN A 55 -28.12 -4.59 7.14
N ALA A 56 -27.74 -3.48 6.49
CA ALA A 56 -26.34 -3.09 6.41
C ALA A 56 -25.77 -2.81 7.80
N MET A 57 -24.63 -3.42 8.11
CA MET A 57 -23.85 -3.08 9.29
C MET A 57 -23.21 -1.69 9.09
N PRO A 58 -23.40 -0.74 10.03
CA PRO A 58 -22.83 0.58 9.90
C PRO A 58 -21.30 0.49 9.87
N ALA A 59 -20.67 1.06 8.85
CA ALA A 59 -19.22 1.05 8.69
C ALA A 59 -18.74 2.22 7.83
N ILE A 60 -17.48 2.59 7.99
CA ILE A 60 -16.79 3.54 7.12
C ILE A 60 -15.62 2.82 6.48
N THR A 61 -15.45 3.01 5.18
CA THR A 61 -14.32 2.44 4.44
C THR A 61 -13.66 3.50 3.56
N THR A 62 -12.38 3.28 3.29
CA THR A 62 -11.60 4.02 2.31
C THR A 62 -10.77 3.04 1.47
N GLU A 63 -9.98 3.54 0.55
CA GLU A 63 -8.97 2.74 -0.16
C GLU A 63 -7.59 3.21 0.29
N LEU A 64 -6.79 2.25 0.76
CA LEU A 64 -5.40 2.47 1.14
C LEU A 64 -4.49 1.66 0.21
N SER A 65 -3.41 2.27 -0.23
CA SER A 65 -2.36 1.61 -1.00
C SER A 65 -1.38 0.94 -0.04
N PHE A 66 -1.64 -0.32 0.31
CA PHE A 66 -0.68 -1.07 1.11
C PHE A 66 0.47 -1.57 0.24
N THR A 67 1.68 -1.45 0.76
CA THR A 67 2.90 -1.97 0.13
C THR A 67 3.34 -3.23 0.85
N THR A 68 4.24 -4.00 0.23
CA THR A 68 4.86 -5.18 0.85
C THR A 68 5.51 -4.85 2.20
N SER A 69 6.10 -3.66 2.33
CA SER A 69 6.67 -3.16 3.59
C SER A 69 5.62 -3.04 4.70
N HIS A 70 4.41 -2.57 4.39
CA HIS A 70 3.31 -2.48 5.35
C HIS A 70 2.88 -3.86 5.84
N LEU A 71 2.76 -4.83 4.93
CA LEU A 71 2.41 -6.20 5.26
C LEU A 71 3.45 -6.88 6.13
N LEU A 72 4.74 -6.76 5.80
CA LEU A 72 5.82 -7.34 6.60
C LEU A 72 5.85 -6.75 8.01
N LYS A 73 5.71 -5.42 8.15
CA LYS A 73 5.60 -4.76 9.46
C LYS A 73 4.39 -5.28 10.25
N TYR A 74 3.23 -5.40 9.61
CA TYR A 74 2.01 -5.93 10.23
C TYR A 74 2.20 -7.37 10.73
N MET A 75 2.75 -8.25 9.89
CA MET A 75 2.98 -9.65 10.23
C MET A 75 3.99 -9.81 11.38
N LEU A 76 5.05 -8.99 11.40
CA LEU A 76 6.01 -8.94 12.51
C LEU A 76 5.37 -8.47 13.82
N GLN A 77 4.61 -7.37 13.80
CA GLN A 77 3.96 -6.81 14.99
C GLN A 77 2.89 -7.75 15.57
N LYS A 78 2.18 -8.48 14.73
CA LYS A 78 1.12 -9.41 15.13
C LYS A 78 1.62 -10.84 15.35
N ASN A 79 2.95 -11.05 15.35
CA ASN A 79 3.60 -12.36 15.51
C ASN A 79 2.97 -13.44 14.63
N LYS A 80 2.72 -13.11 13.35
CA LYS A 80 2.06 -14.03 12.42
C LYS A 80 2.99 -15.14 11.98
N PHE A 81 4.28 -14.85 11.84
CA PHE A 81 5.32 -15.81 11.46
C PHE A 81 5.46 -16.92 12.51
N GLN A 82 4.75 -18.03 12.29
CA GLN A 82 4.64 -19.14 13.21
C GLN A 82 4.96 -20.46 12.51
N ASN A 83 5.51 -21.40 13.28
CA ASN A 83 5.65 -22.79 12.90
C ASN A 83 4.28 -23.49 12.95
N PRO A 84 4.16 -24.72 12.37
CA PRO A 84 2.93 -25.52 12.49
C PRO A 84 2.47 -25.72 13.94
N ASP A 85 3.41 -25.77 14.89
CA ASP A 85 3.15 -25.94 16.33
C ASP A 85 2.71 -24.64 17.03
N GLY A 86 2.63 -23.52 16.31
CA GLY A 86 2.26 -22.19 16.84
C GLY A 86 3.40 -21.44 17.54
N SER A 87 4.60 -22.03 17.63
CA SER A 87 5.80 -21.34 18.11
C SER A 87 6.28 -20.28 17.10
N PRO A 88 6.91 -19.18 17.54
CA PRO A 88 7.43 -18.17 16.63
C PRO A 88 8.55 -18.76 15.77
N ASN A 89 8.50 -18.50 14.46
CA ASN A 89 9.57 -18.89 13.54
C ASN A 89 10.58 -17.74 13.42
N GLU A 90 11.75 -17.90 14.06
CA GLU A 90 12.78 -16.85 14.12
C GLU A 90 13.44 -16.61 12.76
N GLU A 91 13.74 -17.67 12.00
CA GLU A 91 14.35 -17.57 10.67
C GLU A 91 13.51 -16.72 9.70
N ARG A 92 12.18 -16.94 9.68
CA ARG A 92 11.25 -16.16 8.85
C ARG A 92 11.11 -14.72 9.32
N ARG A 93 11.21 -14.47 10.63
CA ARG A 93 11.18 -13.10 11.18
C ARG A 93 12.45 -12.32 10.83
N GLU A 94 13.61 -12.96 10.91
CA GLU A 94 14.89 -12.38 10.48
C GLU A 94 14.87 -12.11 8.98
N ALA A 95 14.39 -13.06 8.16
CA ALA A 95 14.21 -12.87 6.73
C ALA A 95 13.29 -11.69 6.39
N ALA A 96 12.16 -11.55 7.11
CA ALA A 96 11.25 -10.42 6.95
C ALA A 96 11.90 -9.08 7.33
N GLN A 97 12.69 -9.04 8.41
CA GLN A 97 13.45 -7.85 8.80
C GLN A 97 14.52 -7.49 7.77
N LYS A 98 15.22 -8.49 7.25
CA LYS A 98 16.21 -8.33 6.18
C LYS A 98 15.55 -7.74 4.94
N MET A 99 14.41 -8.28 4.51
CA MET A 99 13.63 -7.76 3.38
C MET A 99 13.17 -6.32 3.59
N LEU A 100 12.73 -5.98 4.81
CA LEU A 100 12.41 -4.59 5.17
C LEU A 100 13.63 -3.66 5.08
N GLY A 101 14.82 -4.16 5.44
CA GLY A 101 16.09 -3.44 5.25
C GLY A 101 16.36 -3.13 3.77
N TYR A 102 16.27 -4.13 2.89
CA TYR A 102 16.40 -3.92 1.43
C TYR A 102 15.39 -2.91 0.89
N LEU A 103 14.12 -3.01 1.31
CA LEU A 103 13.07 -2.10 0.84
C LEU A 103 13.24 -0.66 1.36
N ALA A 104 14.01 -0.45 2.41
CA ALA A 104 14.32 0.87 2.96
C ALA A 104 15.64 1.47 2.43
N ASP A 105 16.56 0.65 1.91
CA ASP A 105 17.86 1.11 1.42
C ASP A 105 17.79 1.58 -0.04
N GLU A 106 17.69 2.90 -0.21
CA GLU A 106 17.66 3.57 -1.52
C GLU A 106 18.97 3.38 -2.33
N ASN A 107 20.12 3.22 -1.68
CA ASN A 107 21.38 3.01 -2.39
C ASN A 107 21.42 1.62 -3.01
N LEU A 108 20.95 0.62 -2.27
CA LEU A 108 20.91 -0.76 -2.72
C LEU A 108 19.89 -0.97 -3.84
N LYS A 109 18.75 -0.27 -3.79
CA LYS A 109 17.80 -0.22 -4.93
C LYS A 109 18.46 0.35 -6.19
N LYS A 110 19.15 1.49 -6.07
CA LYS A 110 19.88 2.10 -7.19
C LYS A 110 20.99 1.19 -7.70
N GLU A 111 21.71 0.53 -6.81
CA GLU A 111 22.75 -0.45 -7.18
C GLU A 111 22.14 -1.62 -7.97
N TYR A 112 21.02 -2.17 -7.49
CA TYR A 112 20.29 -3.22 -8.19
C TYR A 112 19.80 -2.80 -9.58
N GLU A 113 19.26 -1.58 -9.71
CA GLU A 113 18.82 -1.03 -11.00
C GLU A 113 20.00 -0.81 -11.94
N VAL A 114 21.06 -0.13 -11.50
CA VAL A 114 22.23 0.17 -12.34
C VAL A 114 22.94 -1.11 -12.78
N THR A 115 23.11 -2.08 -11.88
CA THR A 115 23.72 -3.37 -12.22
C THR A 115 22.88 -4.16 -13.21
N ARG A 116 21.55 -4.04 -13.17
CA ARG A 116 20.66 -4.60 -14.21
C ARG A 116 20.89 -3.95 -15.57
N TRP A 117 21.01 -2.63 -15.62
CA TRP A 117 21.21 -1.85 -16.87
C TRP A 117 22.60 -2.04 -17.50
N ASN A 118 23.59 -2.46 -16.73
CA ASN A 118 24.94 -2.74 -17.24
C ASN A 118 24.98 -3.93 -18.21
N SER A 119 23.91 -4.73 -18.30
CA SER A 119 23.83 -5.83 -19.26
C SER A 119 22.99 -5.48 -20.49
N PRO A 120 23.50 -5.75 -21.70
CA PRO A 120 22.71 -5.71 -22.94
C PRO A 120 21.51 -6.66 -22.92
N GLY A 121 21.52 -7.65 -22.02
CA GLY A 121 20.49 -8.68 -21.84
C GLY A 121 19.11 -8.15 -21.44
N PHE A 122 19.07 -6.95 -20.84
CA PHE A 122 17.85 -6.32 -20.35
C PHE A 122 17.52 -5.02 -21.09
N ASP A 123 18.03 -4.87 -22.31
CA ASP A 123 17.70 -3.76 -23.19
C ASP A 123 16.19 -3.80 -23.53
N PRO A 124 15.40 -2.76 -23.20
CA PRO A 124 13.98 -2.68 -23.55
C PRO A 124 13.74 -2.73 -25.06
N GLN A 125 14.77 -2.42 -25.86
CA GLN A 125 14.74 -2.52 -27.32
C GLN A 125 15.00 -3.94 -27.83
N ARG A 126 15.46 -4.88 -26.98
CA ARG A 126 15.71 -6.30 -27.30
C ARG A 126 15.15 -7.25 -26.22
N PRO A 127 13.83 -7.33 -26.05
CA PRO A 127 13.19 -8.04 -24.93
C PRO A 127 13.27 -9.58 -24.97
N PHE A 128 13.85 -10.20 -26.01
CA PHE A 128 13.86 -11.66 -26.21
C PHE A 128 15.28 -12.26 -26.25
N LEU A 129 16.19 -11.76 -25.41
CA LEU A 129 17.57 -12.26 -25.37
C LEU A 129 17.66 -13.76 -25.03
N GLU A 130 16.69 -14.32 -24.30
CA GLU A 130 16.59 -15.75 -24.02
C GLU A 130 16.20 -16.60 -25.25
N GLU A 131 15.47 -16.02 -26.22
CA GLU A 131 15.10 -16.71 -27.46
C GLU A 131 16.26 -16.70 -28.46
N ASP A 132 17.00 -15.59 -28.54
CA ASP A 132 18.15 -15.42 -29.43
C ASP A 132 19.44 -16.05 -28.85
N PHE A 133 19.60 -16.05 -27.52
CA PHE A 133 20.78 -16.54 -26.80
C PHE A 133 20.39 -17.29 -25.51
N PRO A 134 19.89 -18.53 -25.61
CA PRO A 134 19.41 -19.28 -24.44
C PRO A 134 20.47 -19.50 -23.33
N ASP A 135 21.75 -19.52 -23.67
CA ASP A 135 22.87 -19.68 -22.73
C ASP A 135 23.56 -18.35 -22.38
N TRP A 136 22.89 -17.20 -22.51
CA TRP A 136 23.50 -15.88 -22.25
C TRP A 136 24.09 -15.75 -20.84
N GLN A 137 23.55 -16.48 -19.86
CA GLN A 137 24.06 -16.56 -18.49
C GLN A 137 25.45 -17.23 -18.39
N SER A 138 25.79 -18.06 -19.38
CA SER A 138 27.05 -18.80 -19.48
C SER A 138 28.14 -17.99 -20.19
N ASP A 139 27.81 -16.85 -20.82
CA ASP A 139 28.79 -15.97 -21.45
C ASP A 139 29.67 -15.34 -20.36
N PRO A 140 31.01 -15.55 -20.39
CA PRO A 140 31.91 -15.01 -19.37
C PRO A 140 31.83 -13.50 -19.23
N LYS A 141 31.56 -12.77 -20.32
CA LYS A 141 31.50 -11.30 -20.30
C LYS A 141 30.23 -10.82 -19.60
N ILE A 142 29.08 -11.38 -20.00
CA ILE A 142 27.77 -11.04 -19.42
C ILE A 142 27.68 -11.50 -17.97
N SER A 143 28.22 -12.68 -17.65
CA SER A 143 28.28 -13.23 -16.29
C SER A 143 29.11 -12.35 -15.35
N THR A 144 30.22 -11.77 -15.83
CA THR A 144 31.06 -10.88 -15.00
C THR A 144 30.36 -9.56 -14.71
N ASP A 145 29.72 -8.97 -15.72
CA ASP A 145 29.01 -7.69 -15.60
C ASP A 145 27.73 -7.82 -14.74
N LEU A 146 27.04 -8.97 -14.81
CA LEU A 146 25.82 -9.24 -14.03
C LEU A 146 26.05 -9.98 -12.72
N LYS A 147 27.27 -10.37 -12.38
CA LYS A 147 27.55 -11.16 -11.17
C LYS A 147 26.90 -10.53 -9.93
N ARG A 148 27.07 -9.21 -9.77
CA ARG A 148 26.51 -8.46 -8.64
C ARG A 148 24.98 -8.42 -8.66
N TYR A 149 24.38 -8.24 -9.83
CA TYR A 149 22.92 -8.28 -9.99
C TYR A 149 22.37 -9.66 -9.61
N ILE A 150 22.97 -10.74 -10.11
CA ILE A 150 22.55 -12.13 -9.84
C ILE A 150 22.70 -12.45 -8.35
N GLU A 151 23.79 -12.03 -7.70
CA GLU A 151 23.98 -12.18 -6.25
C GLU A 151 22.84 -11.53 -5.44
N ILE A 152 22.55 -10.24 -5.72
CA ILE A 152 21.47 -9.50 -5.03
C ILE A 152 20.11 -10.12 -5.35
N HIS A 153 19.87 -10.46 -6.61
CA HIS A 153 18.60 -11.05 -7.07
C HIS A 153 18.32 -12.40 -6.40
N ASN A 154 19.29 -13.31 -6.42
CA ASN A 154 19.17 -14.63 -5.78
C ASN A 154 18.97 -14.49 -4.28
N GLU A 155 19.66 -13.55 -3.63
CA GLU A 155 19.49 -13.28 -2.20
C GLU A 155 18.07 -12.79 -1.88
N LEU A 156 17.53 -11.88 -2.70
CA LEU A 156 16.15 -11.38 -2.58
C LEU A 156 15.12 -12.49 -2.83
N GLU A 157 15.28 -13.28 -3.88
CA GLU A 157 14.36 -14.39 -4.19
C GLU A 157 14.35 -15.44 -3.09
N ASN A 158 15.54 -15.84 -2.59
CA ASN A 158 15.64 -16.80 -1.49
C ASN A 158 15.00 -16.25 -0.21
N THR A 159 15.24 -14.97 0.10
CA THR A 159 14.63 -14.30 1.26
C THR A 159 13.11 -14.24 1.10
N TRP A 160 12.61 -13.93 -0.10
CA TRP A 160 11.19 -13.88 -0.40
C TRP A 160 10.50 -15.25 -0.32
N ALA A 161 11.13 -16.28 -0.87
CA ALA A 161 10.65 -17.66 -0.80
C ALA A 161 10.55 -18.11 0.67
N LEU A 162 11.55 -17.80 1.50
CA LEU A 162 11.54 -18.12 2.92
C LEU A 162 10.40 -17.41 3.66
N VAL A 163 10.21 -16.11 3.41
CA VAL A 163 9.13 -15.33 4.04
C VAL A 163 7.74 -15.88 3.69
N THR A 164 7.53 -16.27 2.42
CA THR A 164 6.24 -16.74 1.91
C THR A 164 5.96 -18.23 2.18
N SER A 165 6.98 -19.02 2.55
CA SER A 165 6.89 -20.47 2.83
C SER A 165 6.01 -20.91 4.01
N GLY A 166 5.28 -19.98 4.64
CA GLY A 166 4.52 -20.25 5.86
C GLY A 166 3.36 -21.25 5.67
N PRO A 167 3.01 -22.00 6.73
CA PRO A 167 1.90 -22.95 6.68
C PRO A 167 0.54 -22.24 6.52
N ASN A 168 -0.47 -22.98 6.05
CA ASN A 168 -1.87 -22.54 6.06
C ASN A 168 -2.11 -21.17 5.38
N GLN A 169 -1.39 -20.85 4.30
CA GLN A 169 -1.54 -19.57 3.57
C GLN A 169 -1.49 -18.35 4.51
N GLU A 170 -0.58 -18.38 5.49
CA GLU A 170 -0.41 -17.33 6.49
C GLU A 170 -0.23 -15.95 5.85
N TRP A 171 0.52 -15.89 4.76
CA TRP A 171 0.75 -14.68 3.96
C TRP A 171 -0.57 -14.06 3.48
N THR A 172 -1.38 -14.83 2.74
CA THR A 172 -2.69 -14.39 2.22
C THR A 172 -3.65 -14.00 3.36
N ARG A 173 -3.58 -14.69 4.50
CA ARG A 173 -4.36 -14.30 5.69
C ARG A 173 -3.88 -12.99 6.28
N GLY A 174 -2.57 -12.73 6.28
CA GLY A 174 -1.97 -11.46 6.66
C GLY A 174 -2.42 -10.31 5.74
N GLU A 175 -2.39 -10.54 4.42
CA GLU A 175 -2.88 -9.60 3.41
C GLU A 175 -4.35 -9.25 3.64
N ASN A 176 -5.20 -10.25 3.76
CA ASN A 176 -6.62 -10.05 4.01
C ASN A 176 -6.86 -9.31 5.32
N ALA A 177 -6.12 -9.63 6.39
CA ALA A 177 -6.26 -8.95 7.67
C ALA A 177 -5.80 -7.49 7.62
N LEU A 178 -4.77 -7.17 6.83
CA LEU A 178 -4.32 -5.80 6.60
C LEU A 178 -5.35 -5.01 5.78
N LEU A 179 -5.92 -5.63 4.73
CA LEU A 179 -6.99 -5.04 3.93
C LEU A 179 -8.22 -4.68 4.78
N MET A 180 -8.55 -5.50 5.78
CA MET A 180 -9.64 -5.19 6.72
C MET A 180 -9.40 -3.92 7.55
N CYS A 181 -8.15 -3.44 7.69
CA CYS A 181 -7.88 -2.16 8.37
C CYS A 181 -8.40 -0.93 7.60
N GLN A 182 -8.75 -1.09 6.31
CA GLN A 182 -9.38 -0.03 5.51
C GLN A 182 -10.86 0.19 5.87
N ARG A 183 -11.41 -0.64 6.76
CA ARG A 183 -12.80 -0.63 7.20
C ARG A 183 -12.87 -0.48 8.72
N VAL A 184 -13.68 0.48 9.16
CA VAL A 184 -14.03 0.67 10.56
C VAL A 184 -15.51 0.37 10.73
N ASP A 185 -15.82 -0.69 11.47
CA ASP A 185 -17.19 -1.04 11.82
C ASP A 185 -17.67 -0.19 13.00
N LEU A 186 -18.90 0.32 12.90
CA LEU A 186 -19.48 1.34 13.79
C LEU A 186 -20.82 0.89 14.36
N TRP A 187 -20.85 -0.32 14.92
CA TRP A 187 -22.09 -0.88 15.46
C TRP A 187 -22.63 -0.04 16.63
N CYS A 188 -23.82 0.55 16.45
CA CYS A 188 -24.48 1.41 17.44
C CYS A 188 -23.65 2.64 17.82
N ALA A 189 -22.75 3.07 16.93
CA ALA A 189 -21.87 4.20 17.19
C ALA A 189 -22.61 5.54 17.02
N GLY A 190 -22.25 6.52 17.84
CA GLY A 190 -22.73 7.89 17.73
C GLY A 190 -21.94 8.71 16.71
N GLU A 191 -22.25 10.01 16.65
CA GLU A 191 -21.59 10.95 15.74
C GLU A 191 -20.10 11.15 16.06
N ALA A 192 -19.72 11.02 17.33
CA ALA A 192 -18.34 11.19 17.77
C ALA A 192 -17.44 10.03 17.29
N GLU A 193 -17.96 8.82 17.30
CA GLU A 193 -17.27 7.62 16.84
C GLU A 193 -17.12 7.63 15.32
N VAL A 194 -18.11 8.14 14.58
CA VAL A 194 -17.99 8.40 13.13
C VAL A 194 -16.83 9.35 12.85
N GLU A 195 -16.72 10.43 13.63
CA GLU A 195 -15.63 11.38 13.49
C GLU A 195 -14.26 10.76 13.83
N ALA A 196 -14.19 9.98 14.91
CA ALA A 196 -12.98 9.27 15.31
C ALA A 196 -12.53 8.26 14.25
N ALA A 197 -13.47 7.51 13.66
CA ALA A 197 -13.20 6.58 12.58
C ALA A 197 -12.62 7.27 11.34
N LEU A 198 -13.17 8.43 10.95
CA LEU A 198 -12.61 9.21 9.84
C LEU A 198 -11.22 9.77 10.13
N LYS A 199 -10.95 10.23 11.35
CA LYS A 199 -9.61 10.66 11.76
C LYS A 199 -8.63 9.49 11.74
N HIS A 200 -9.05 8.32 12.19
CA HIS A 200 -8.24 7.11 12.12
C HIS A 200 -7.90 6.75 10.68
N LEU A 201 -8.89 6.69 9.79
CA LEU A 201 -8.69 6.44 8.37
C LEU A 201 -7.79 7.51 7.72
N LEU A 202 -7.96 8.79 8.06
CA LEU A 202 -7.09 9.87 7.60
C LEU A 202 -5.64 9.66 8.03
N ASN A 203 -5.40 9.25 9.28
CA ASN A 203 -4.04 8.99 9.77
C ASN A 203 -3.42 7.80 9.04
N LEU A 204 -4.18 6.72 8.82
CA LEU A 204 -3.72 5.59 8.00
C LEU A 204 -3.45 6.03 6.54
N GLY A 205 -4.31 6.88 5.97
CA GLY A 205 -4.13 7.44 4.64
C GLY A 205 -2.85 8.26 4.52
N LYS A 206 -2.49 9.04 5.53
CA LYS A 206 -1.22 9.80 5.54
C LYS A 206 0.01 8.91 5.48
N GLU A 207 -0.08 7.71 6.03
CA GLU A 207 1.03 6.75 6.07
C GLU A 207 1.07 5.87 4.80
N CYS A 208 -0.10 5.54 4.24
CA CYS A 208 -0.20 4.55 3.16
C CYS A 208 -0.39 5.16 1.77
N ASN A 209 -1.00 6.34 1.66
CA ASN A 209 -1.34 6.95 0.38
C ASN A 209 -0.42 8.13 0.09
N ASP A 210 0.63 7.88 -0.69
CA ASP A 210 1.36 8.93 -1.40
C ASP A 210 0.54 9.37 -2.61
N LEU A 211 -0.40 10.30 -2.37
CA LEU A 211 -1.17 10.96 -3.44
C LEU A 211 -0.44 12.17 -4.03
N VAL A 212 0.86 12.36 -3.71
CA VAL A 212 1.66 13.38 -4.38
C VAL A 212 1.75 12.98 -5.85
N PRO A 213 1.28 13.83 -6.78
CA PRO A 213 1.49 13.58 -8.20
C PRO A 213 2.99 13.43 -8.44
N ASP A 214 3.40 12.29 -9.01
CA ASP A 214 4.74 12.16 -9.56
C ASP A 214 4.81 13.11 -10.76
N ASN A 215 5.41 14.28 -10.56
CA ASN A 215 5.69 15.24 -11.60
C ASN A 215 7.11 14.95 -12.08
N PRO A 216 7.28 14.26 -13.22
CA PRO A 216 8.61 13.96 -13.73
C PRO A 216 9.35 15.27 -13.98
N GLU A 217 10.67 15.32 -13.72
CA GLU A 217 11.48 16.53 -13.91
C GLU A 217 11.40 17.14 -15.33
N TYR A 218 11.02 16.33 -16.33
CA TYR A 218 10.84 16.76 -17.71
C TYR A 218 9.47 17.37 -18.02
N VAL A 219 8.48 17.28 -17.10
CA VAL A 219 7.17 17.91 -17.24
C VAL A 219 7.23 19.31 -16.65
N THR A 220 7.59 20.29 -17.49
CA THR A 220 7.44 21.71 -17.13
C THR A 220 5.96 22.09 -17.23
N GLU A 221 5.31 22.29 -16.09
CA GLU A 221 3.93 22.80 -16.06
C GLU A 221 3.89 24.21 -16.67
N PHE A 222 3.14 24.36 -17.77
CA PHE A 222 2.90 25.68 -18.36
C PHE A 222 1.83 26.39 -17.53
N TYR A 223 2.23 27.41 -16.78
CA TYR A 223 1.31 28.34 -16.13
C TYR A 223 1.02 29.51 -17.09
N PRO A 224 -0.21 29.63 -17.63
CA PRO A 224 -0.56 30.81 -18.41
C PRO A 224 -0.46 32.05 -17.50
N GLY A 225 0.51 32.93 -17.78
CA GLY A 225 0.78 34.15 -17.02
C GLY A 225 2.12 34.19 -16.27
N ALA A 226 2.93 33.13 -16.28
CA ALA A 226 4.27 33.11 -15.66
C ALA A 226 5.39 33.63 -16.58
N SER A 227 5.06 34.44 -17.60
CA SER A 227 6.07 35.06 -18.47
C SER A 227 6.71 36.33 -17.88
N ASP A 228 6.44 36.67 -16.61
CA ASP A 228 6.98 37.87 -15.95
C ASP A 228 7.21 37.67 -14.43
N LEU A 229 8.02 36.67 -14.03
CA LEU A 229 8.72 36.66 -12.74
C LEU A 229 10.17 36.21 -12.91
#